data_AF-A0A820G3P4-F1
#
_entry.id   AF-A0A820G3P4-F1
#
_cell.length_a   1.000
_cell.length_b   1.000
_cell.length_c   1.000
_cell.angle_alpha   90.00
_cell.angle_beta   90.00
_cell.angle_gamma   90.00
#
_symmetry.space_group_name_H-M   'P 1'
#
loop_
_entity.id
_entity.type
_entity.pdbx_description
1 polymer ?
#
loop_
_entity_poly.entity_id
_entity_poly.type
_entity_poly.pdbx_seq_one_letter_code
_entity_poly.pdbx_strand_id
1 'polypeptide(L)'
;MDVDYPTLIKSPSGSDKINESKFNTTSTKGFQSIASNDEEYSSECEAIVYISDLPSSIEDDLYLHRLIENGLEKTFQIKPIIIQCYSKLGAGFMHLRNNQIKKRLIEDIKRMVLDLSGGTHLISFSDMIELISYIVIDTTNEKNDVNLPKSDEILNRWIKIYNGEKPRSCEQISIQFPNIYRI
;
A
#
# COMPACT_ATOMS: atom_id res chain seq x y z
N MET A 1 -54.96 8.36 -10.84
CA MET A 1 -53.57 8.14 -11.26
C MET A 1 -53.21 6.76 -10.78
N ASP A 2 -53.49 5.80 -11.65
CA ASP A 2 -53.25 4.38 -11.45
C ASP A 2 -51.75 4.11 -11.52
N VAL A 3 -51.24 3.36 -10.55
CA VAL A 3 -49.86 2.88 -10.56
C VAL A 3 -49.92 1.36 -10.49
N ASP A 4 -49.90 0.75 -11.67
CA ASP A 4 -49.77 -0.69 -11.89
C ASP A 4 -48.35 -1.14 -11.54
N TYR A 5 -48.24 -2.14 -10.66
CA TYR A 5 -47.02 -2.92 -10.44
C TYR A 5 -47.31 -4.39 -10.76
N PRO A 6 -46.62 -5.03 -11.72
CA PRO A 6 -46.77 -6.46 -11.96
C PRO A 6 -45.85 -7.30 -11.05
N THR A 7 -46.50 -8.05 -10.17
CA THR A 7 -46.38 -9.50 -9.88
C THR A 7 -45.03 -10.22 -10.06
N LEU A 8 -44.51 -10.72 -8.93
CA LEU A 8 -43.53 -11.81 -8.83
C LEU A 8 -44.17 -13.15 -9.23
N ILE A 9 -43.55 -13.89 -10.16
CA ILE A 9 -43.91 -15.28 -10.47
C ILE A 9 -42.73 -16.22 -10.19
N LYS A 10 -43.09 -17.33 -9.54
CA LYS A 10 -42.26 -18.45 -9.06
C LYS A 10 -41.57 -19.23 -10.19
N SER A 11 -40.47 -19.87 -9.79
CA SER A 11 -39.68 -20.89 -10.48
C SER A 11 -40.49 -22.08 -11.00
N PRO A 12 -39.90 -22.86 -11.94
CA PRO A 12 -40.10 -24.30 -11.96
C PRO A 12 -38.80 -25.09 -11.70
N SER A 13 -38.99 -26.12 -10.90
CA SER A 13 -38.18 -27.30 -10.64
C SER A 13 -37.89 -28.15 -11.89
N GLY A 14 -36.74 -28.82 -11.91
CA GLY A 14 -36.46 -29.92 -12.84
C GLY A 14 -35.20 -30.69 -12.44
N SER A 15 -35.40 -31.81 -11.74
CA SER A 15 -34.43 -32.85 -11.41
C SER A 15 -34.07 -33.70 -12.65
N ASP A 16 -32.84 -34.22 -12.75
CA ASP A 16 -32.62 -35.66 -13.00
C ASP A 16 -31.14 -36.11 -12.88
N LYS A 17 -30.94 -37.00 -11.90
CA LYS A 17 -30.19 -38.28 -11.84
C LYS A 17 -28.85 -38.48 -12.59
N ILE A 18 -27.81 -38.68 -11.77
CA ILE A 18 -26.94 -39.89 -11.61
C ILE A 18 -26.60 -40.70 -12.87
N ASN A 19 -25.30 -40.84 -13.16
CA ASN A 19 -24.69 -42.13 -13.51
C ASN A 19 -23.21 -42.19 -13.13
N GLU A 20 -22.90 -43.08 -12.20
CA GLU A 20 -21.55 -43.60 -11.94
C GLU A 20 -21.15 -44.55 -13.09
N SER A 21 -19.89 -44.50 -13.53
CA SER A 21 -19.23 -45.69 -14.04
C SER A 21 -17.74 -45.65 -13.66
N LYS A 22 -17.34 -46.65 -12.88
CA LYS A 22 -15.96 -47.00 -12.56
C LYS A 22 -15.35 -47.71 -13.78
N PHE A 23 -14.11 -47.39 -14.15
CA PHE A 23 -13.21 -48.37 -14.75
C PHE A 23 -11.75 -48.14 -14.36
N ASN A 24 -11.02 -49.25 -14.30
CA ASN A 24 -9.85 -49.52 -13.50
C ASN A 24 -8.51 -48.98 -14.03
N THR A 25 -7.62 -48.75 -13.07
CA THR A 25 -6.17 -48.98 -13.03
C THR A 25 -5.58 -49.87 -14.15
N THR A 26 -4.57 -49.39 -14.88
CA THR A 26 -3.23 -50.04 -14.96
C THR A 26 -2.20 -49.17 -15.68
N SER A 27 -1.03 -49.08 -15.05
CA SER A 27 0.19 -48.47 -15.58
C SER A 27 0.92 -49.49 -16.47
N THR A 28 1.38 -49.07 -17.66
CA THR A 28 2.59 -49.62 -18.24
C THR A 28 3.29 -48.60 -19.14
N LYS A 29 4.59 -48.48 -18.93
CA LYS A 29 5.54 -47.52 -19.49
C LYS A 29 5.69 -47.66 -21.01
N GLY A 30 5.95 -46.52 -21.64
CA GLY A 30 6.73 -46.43 -22.88
C GLY A 30 6.22 -45.34 -23.79
N PHE A 31 6.92 -44.20 -23.85
CA PHE A 31 7.25 -43.45 -25.07
C PHE A 31 8.19 -42.30 -24.70
N GLN A 32 9.28 -42.17 -25.46
CA GLN A 32 10.21 -41.04 -25.44
C GLN A 32 9.65 -39.85 -26.23
N SER A 33 10.25 -38.68 -26.00
CA SER A 33 10.02 -37.35 -26.61
C SER A 33 8.79 -36.64 -26.03
N ILE A 34 8.82 -35.35 -25.71
CA ILE A 34 9.37 -34.22 -26.46
C ILE A 34 9.87 -33.17 -25.44
N ALA A 35 10.89 -32.40 -25.81
CA ALA A 35 11.37 -31.24 -25.08
C ALA A 35 10.21 -30.30 -24.73
N SER A 36 9.89 -30.20 -23.45
CA SER A 36 9.16 -29.06 -22.92
C SER A 36 10.21 -28.00 -22.64
N ASN A 37 10.29 -27.00 -23.51
CA ASN A 37 10.79 -25.70 -23.07
C ASN A 37 9.89 -25.31 -21.90
N ASP A 38 10.41 -25.42 -20.69
CA ASP A 38 9.87 -24.71 -19.54
C ASP A 38 10.01 -23.22 -19.90
N GLU A 39 9.00 -22.71 -20.60
CA GLU A 39 8.72 -21.28 -20.62
C GLU A 39 8.60 -20.90 -19.14
N GLU A 40 9.64 -20.24 -18.64
CA GLU A 40 9.61 -19.52 -17.39
C GLU A 40 8.31 -18.71 -17.39
N TYR A 41 7.33 -19.20 -16.63
CA TYR A 41 6.28 -18.37 -16.09
C TYR A 41 7.00 -17.31 -15.25
N SER A 42 7.39 -16.20 -15.90
CA SER A 42 7.61 -14.94 -15.24
C SER A 42 6.30 -14.62 -14.56
N SER A 43 6.15 -15.04 -13.31
CA SER A 43 5.13 -14.51 -12.43
C SER A 43 5.35 -12.99 -12.45
N GLU A 44 4.45 -12.27 -13.12
CA GLU A 44 4.41 -10.81 -13.04
C GLU A 44 4.19 -10.48 -11.57
N CYS A 45 5.29 -10.33 -10.84
CA CYS A 45 5.26 -10.05 -9.42
C CYS A 45 4.89 -8.58 -9.31
N GLU A 46 3.62 -8.36 -9.02
CA GLU A 46 3.05 -7.05 -8.75
C GLU A 46 3.93 -6.33 -7.72
N ALA A 47 4.36 -5.12 -8.08
CA ALA A 47 5.36 -4.37 -7.34
C ALA A 47 4.72 -3.14 -6.72
N ILE A 48 4.90 -2.95 -5.41
CA ILE A 48 4.38 -1.79 -4.69
C ILE A 48 5.45 -0.70 -4.61
N VAL A 49 5.04 0.55 -4.84
CA VAL A 49 5.85 1.75 -4.65
C VAL A 49 5.09 2.74 -3.79
N TYR A 50 5.78 3.36 -2.84
CA TYR A 50 5.21 4.40 -1.98
C TYR A 50 5.43 5.78 -2.59
N ILE A 51 4.46 6.65 -2.36
CA ILE A 51 4.48 8.04 -2.78
C ILE A 51 4.54 8.89 -1.51
N SER A 52 5.47 9.81 -1.45
CA SER A 52 5.61 10.76 -0.34
C SER A 52 5.52 12.19 -0.85
N ASP A 53 5.40 13.12 0.09
CA ASP A 53 5.28 14.55 -0.18
C ASP A 53 4.04 14.91 -0.99
N LEU A 54 2.91 14.19 -0.83
CA LEU A 54 1.66 14.59 -1.47
C LEU A 54 1.20 15.97 -0.94
N PRO A 55 0.64 16.84 -1.80
CA PRO A 55 0.17 18.16 -1.38
C PRO A 55 -1.05 18.02 -0.47
N SER A 56 -0.89 18.36 0.81
CA SER A 56 -1.96 18.29 1.81
C SER A 56 -3.06 19.35 1.63
N SER A 57 -2.83 20.34 0.75
CA SER A 57 -3.81 21.37 0.40
C SER A 57 -4.91 20.86 -0.53
N ILE A 58 -4.74 19.68 -1.13
CA ILE A 58 -5.74 19.06 -2.00
C ILE A 58 -6.49 18.01 -1.20
N GLU A 59 -7.75 18.27 -0.87
CA GLU A 59 -8.57 17.33 -0.09
C GLU A 59 -9.14 16.17 -0.94
N ASP A 60 -9.18 16.34 -2.27
CA ASP A 60 -9.71 15.33 -3.19
C ASP A 60 -8.62 14.34 -3.62
N ASP A 61 -8.60 13.19 -2.96
CA ASP A 61 -7.68 12.08 -3.27
C ASP A 61 -7.88 11.51 -4.69
N LEU A 62 -9.11 11.57 -5.24
CA LEU A 62 -9.38 11.11 -6.61
C LEU A 62 -8.79 12.07 -7.65
N TYR A 63 -8.86 13.37 -7.39
CA TYR A 63 -8.18 14.36 -8.21
C TYR A 63 -6.67 14.14 -8.20
N LEU A 64 -6.08 13.93 -7.02
CA LEU A 64 -4.65 13.62 -6.88
C LEU A 64 -4.24 12.35 -7.62
N HIS A 65 -5.01 11.27 -7.47
CA HIS A 65 -4.81 10.04 -8.23
C HIS A 65 -4.70 10.34 -9.72
N ARG A 66 -5.72 11.00 -10.30
CA ARG A 66 -5.76 11.29 -11.74
C ARG A 66 -4.60 12.15 -12.20
N LEU A 67 -4.18 13.10 -11.36
CA LEU A 67 -3.08 13.99 -11.67
C LEU A 67 -1.74 13.22 -11.71
N ILE A 68 -1.52 12.33 -10.73
CA ILE A 68 -0.34 11.47 -10.66
C ILE A 68 -0.33 10.47 -11.83
N GLU A 69 -1.45 9.80 -12.09
CA GLU A 69 -1.60 8.85 -13.19
C GLU A 69 -1.28 9.51 -14.54
N ASN A 70 -1.89 10.67 -14.81
CA ASN A 70 -1.62 11.42 -16.04
C ASN A 70 -0.16 11.87 -16.15
N GLY A 71 0.46 12.31 -15.05
CA GLY A 71 1.86 12.71 -15.02
C GLY A 71 2.80 11.54 -15.35
N LEU A 72 2.54 10.37 -14.77
CA LEU A 72 3.29 9.15 -15.00
C LEU A 72 3.15 8.64 -16.45
N GLU A 73 1.94 8.64 -16.99
CA GLU A 73 1.68 8.14 -18.33
C GLU A 73 2.28 9.08 -19.39
N LYS A 74 2.10 10.40 -19.25
CA LYS A 74 2.59 11.39 -20.23
C LYS A 74 4.11 11.56 -20.19
N THR A 75 4.70 11.61 -19.01
CA THR A 75 6.12 11.98 -18.85
C THR A 75 7.03 10.77 -18.90
N PHE A 76 6.61 9.65 -18.29
CA PHE A 76 7.47 8.49 -18.08
C PHE A 76 7.01 7.24 -18.82
N GLN A 77 5.83 7.28 -19.46
CA GLN A 77 5.18 6.13 -20.11
C GLN A 77 4.95 4.98 -19.13
N ILE A 78 4.61 5.32 -17.89
CA ILE A 78 4.33 4.37 -16.82
C ILE A 78 2.84 4.41 -16.53
N LYS A 79 2.20 3.24 -16.58
CA LYS A 79 0.79 3.07 -16.25
C LYS A 79 0.65 2.21 -15.00
N PRO A 80 0.35 2.81 -13.83
CA PRO A 80 0.06 2.07 -12.62
C PRO A 80 -1.20 1.21 -12.78
N ILE A 81 -1.27 0.12 -12.02
CA ILE A 81 -2.47 -0.74 -11.93
C ILE A 81 -3.48 -0.06 -11.01
N ILE A 82 -3.02 0.37 -9.83
CA ILE A 82 -3.79 1.04 -8.79
C ILE A 82 -2.94 2.18 -8.24
N ILE A 83 -3.58 3.32 -7.97
CA ILE A 83 -3.01 4.40 -7.16
C ILE A 83 -3.99 4.70 -6.03
N GLN A 84 -3.47 4.76 -4.81
CA GLN A 84 -4.22 5.22 -3.65
C GLN A 84 -3.48 6.40 -3.01
N CYS A 85 -4.19 7.51 -2.88
CA CYS A 85 -3.69 8.72 -2.26
C CYS A 85 -4.31 8.91 -0.87
N TYR A 86 -3.52 9.47 0.04
CA TYR A 86 -3.92 9.93 1.36
C TYR A 86 -3.34 11.34 1.55
N SER A 87 -3.93 12.32 0.85
CA SER A 87 -3.49 13.73 0.85
C SER A 87 -3.25 14.31 2.25
N LYS A 88 -4.16 14.04 3.18
CA LYS A 88 -4.06 14.50 4.58
C LYS A 88 -2.84 13.94 5.32
N LEU A 89 -2.33 12.79 4.88
CA LEU A 89 -1.12 12.17 5.43
C LEU A 89 0.13 12.49 4.61
N GLY A 90 -0.01 13.23 3.50
CA GLY A 90 1.10 13.53 2.59
C GLY A 90 1.67 12.29 1.90
N ALA A 91 0.89 11.21 1.80
CA ALA A 91 1.39 9.89 1.42
C ALA A 91 0.43 9.12 0.53
N GLY A 92 0.95 8.15 -0.22
CA GLY A 92 0.17 7.24 -1.04
C GLY A 92 0.97 5.99 -1.40
N PHE A 93 0.35 5.11 -2.16
CA PHE A 93 1.04 3.99 -2.78
C PHE A 93 0.47 3.71 -4.17
N MET A 94 1.26 3.01 -4.98
CA MET A 94 0.82 2.51 -6.27
C MET A 94 1.28 1.08 -6.50
N HIS A 95 0.47 0.33 -7.22
CA HIS A 95 0.80 -0.99 -7.72
C HIS A 95 1.27 -0.90 -9.17
N LEU A 96 2.37 -1.58 -9.47
CA LEU A 96 3.00 -1.62 -10.78
C LEU A 96 3.04 -3.06 -11.30
N ARG A 97 3.02 -3.20 -12.62
CA ARG A 97 3.01 -4.52 -13.29
C ARG A 97 4.23 -5.38 -12.98
N ASN A 98 5.39 -4.77 -12.76
CA ASN A 98 6.62 -5.53 -12.49
C ASN A 98 7.67 -4.71 -11.74
N ASN A 99 8.66 -5.42 -11.22
CA ASN A 99 9.78 -4.85 -10.47
C ASN A 99 10.72 -3.97 -11.31
N GLN A 100 10.76 -4.12 -12.63
CA GLN A 100 11.61 -3.26 -13.49
C GLN A 100 11.06 -1.83 -13.52
N ILE A 101 9.75 -1.66 -13.64
CA ILE A 101 9.10 -0.34 -13.58
C ILE A 101 9.29 0.27 -12.19
N LYS A 102 9.11 -0.52 -11.13
CA LYS A 102 9.40 -0.10 -9.75
C LYS A 102 10.82 0.44 -9.59
N LYS A 103 11.81 -0.33 -10.06
CA LYS A 103 13.22 0.04 -9.99
C LYS A 103 13.47 1.36 -10.72
N ARG A 104 12.94 1.51 -11.95
CA ARG A 104 13.03 2.77 -12.70
C ARG A 104 12.39 3.94 -11.95
N LEU A 105 11.24 3.73 -11.30
CA LEU A 105 10.55 4.78 -10.54
C LEU A 105 11.38 5.25 -9.33
N ILE A 106 11.96 4.31 -8.58
CA ILE A 106 12.65 4.58 -7.31
C ILE A 106 14.11 4.99 -7.52
N GLU A 107 14.82 4.40 -8.49
CA GLU A 107 16.26 4.62 -8.67
C GLU A 107 16.56 5.68 -9.72
N ASP A 108 15.79 5.75 -10.81
CA ASP A 108 16.09 6.66 -11.92
C ASP A 108 15.25 7.95 -11.83
N ILE A 109 13.93 7.81 -11.71
CA ILE A 109 13.00 8.95 -11.70
C ILE A 109 13.05 9.65 -10.35
N LYS A 110 12.90 8.90 -9.25
CA LYS A 110 12.89 9.32 -7.83
C LYS A 110 11.77 10.28 -7.43
N ARG A 111 11.46 11.26 -8.28
CA ARG A 111 10.54 12.36 -7.99
C ARG A 111 9.79 12.78 -9.24
N MET A 112 8.61 13.34 -9.04
CA MET A 112 7.78 13.89 -10.12
C MET A 112 7.24 15.26 -9.71
N VAL A 113 7.20 16.18 -10.67
CA VAL A 113 6.58 17.49 -10.48
C VAL A 113 5.10 17.38 -10.84
N LEU A 114 4.25 17.86 -9.94
CA LEU A 114 2.81 18.00 -10.09
C LEU A 114 2.49 19.47 -10.38
N ASP A 115 1.87 19.73 -11.53
CA ASP A 115 1.38 21.07 -11.87
C ASP A 115 0.00 21.28 -11.24
N LEU A 116 -0.06 22.13 -10.21
CA LEU A 116 -1.28 22.49 -9.50
C LEU A 116 -1.67 23.93 -9.82
N SER A 117 -2.94 24.28 -9.60
CA SER A 117 -3.44 25.65 -9.82
C SER A 117 -2.72 26.72 -8.98
N GLY A 118 -2.12 26.33 -7.85
CA GLY A 118 -1.34 27.20 -6.96
C GLY A 118 0.18 27.15 -7.14
N GLY A 119 0.69 26.40 -8.12
CA GLY A 119 2.12 26.23 -8.38
C GLY A 119 2.53 24.77 -8.61
N THR A 120 3.83 24.54 -8.72
CA THR A 120 4.41 23.21 -8.88
C THR A 120 4.67 22.56 -7.52
N HIS A 121 4.31 21.30 -7.36
CA HIS A 121 4.57 20.53 -6.15
C HIS A 121 5.39 19.28 -6.47
N LEU A 122 6.42 18.98 -5.69
CA LEU A 122 7.29 17.83 -5.94
C LEU A 122 6.85 16.65 -5.08
N ILE A 123 6.62 15.49 -5.69
CA ILE A 123 6.36 14.24 -4.99
C ILE A 123 7.55 13.29 -5.14
N SER A 124 7.73 12.39 -4.18
CA SER A 124 8.84 11.42 -4.14
C SER A 124 8.33 9.98 -4.23
N PHE A 125 9.13 9.09 -4.83
CA PHE A 125 8.86 7.67 -4.95
C PHE A 125 9.88 6.86 -4.14
N SER A 126 9.41 5.89 -3.35
CA SER A 126 10.27 5.10 -2.48
C SER A 126 9.81 3.64 -2.35
N ASP A 127 10.73 2.77 -1.93
CA ASP A 127 10.46 1.36 -1.68
C ASP A 127 9.76 1.12 -0.33
N MET A 128 9.89 2.09 0.57
CA MET A 128 9.29 2.07 1.91
C MET A 128 8.81 3.47 2.26
N ILE A 129 7.75 3.55 3.06
CA ILE A 129 7.36 4.79 3.72
C ILE A 129 7.99 4.83 5.12
N GLU A 130 8.74 5.89 5.41
CA GLU A 130 9.24 6.11 6.77
C GLU A 130 8.11 6.72 7.60
N LEU A 131 7.59 5.94 8.56
CA LEU A 131 6.71 6.46 9.58
C LEU A 131 7.57 7.03 10.71
N ILE A 132 7.59 8.35 10.84
CA ILE A 132 8.22 9.04 11.97
C ILE A 132 7.11 9.51 12.90
N SER A 133 7.13 9.03 14.14
CA SER A 133 6.20 9.43 15.19
C SER A 133 6.91 10.24 16.26
N TYR A 134 6.21 11.22 16.82
CA TYR A 134 6.72 12.03 17.92
C TYR A 134 5.86 11.80 19.15
N ILE A 135 6.50 11.50 20.27
CA ILE A 135 5.86 11.39 21.57
C ILE A 135 6.28 12.59 22.40
N VAL A 136 5.30 13.38 22.83
CA VAL A 136 5.51 14.54 23.69
C VAL A 136 4.90 14.24 25.05
N ILE A 137 5.73 14.30 26.09
CA ILE A 137 5.27 14.16 27.47
C ILE A 137 4.98 15.56 28.01
N ASP A 138 3.74 15.79 28.41
CA ASP A 138 3.34 17.04 29.03
C ASP A 138 3.84 17.10 30.48
N THR A 139 4.81 17.99 30.73
CA THR A 139 5.42 18.19 32.04
C THR A 139 4.85 19.40 32.78
N THR A 140 3.83 20.07 32.25
CA THR A 140 3.35 21.37 32.77
C THR A 140 2.75 21.29 34.18
N ASN A 141 2.34 20.10 34.63
CA ASN A 141 1.68 19.90 35.93
C ASN A 141 2.54 19.18 36.98
N GLU A 142 3.76 18.77 36.66
CA GLU A 142 4.60 18.01 37.58
C GLU A 142 5.58 18.92 38.33
N LYS A 143 5.37 19.03 39.65
CA LYS A 143 6.27 19.74 40.56
C LYS A 143 7.64 19.03 40.60
N ASN A 144 8.59 19.55 39.84
CA ASN A 144 10.04 19.51 40.08
C ASN A 144 10.75 18.15 40.22
N ASP A 145 10.14 17.01 39.87
CA ASP A 145 10.87 15.72 39.81
C ASP A 145 10.47 14.94 38.55
N VAL A 146 10.80 15.49 37.39
CA VAL A 146 10.49 14.86 36.10
C VAL A 146 11.56 13.81 35.81
N ASN A 147 11.44 12.63 36.42
CA ASN A 147 12.09 11.43 35.92
C ASN A 147 11.44 11.06 34.58
N LEU A 148 11.87 11.71 33.50
CA LEU A 148 11.40 11.38 32.16
C LEU A 148 11.75 9.92 31.84
N PRO A 149 10.82 9.17 31.23
CA PRO A 149 11.08 7.79 30.85
C PRO A 149 12.21 7.74 29.83
N LYS A 150 13.11 6.78 29.99
CA LYS A 150 14.19 6.56 29.00
C LYS A 150 13.58 6.05 27.68
N SER A 151 14.30 6.25 26.58
CA SER A 151 13.89 5.77 25.25
C SER A 151 13.43 4.30 25.24
N ASP A 152 14.13 3.41 25.93
CA ASP A 152 13.76 1.99 26.02
C ASP A 152 12.41 1.75 26.69
N GLU A 153 12.05 2.58 27.67
CA GLU A 153 10.76 2.49 28.35
C GLU A 153 9.63 2.93 27.43
N ILE A 154 9.84 4.02 26.69
CA ILE A 154 8.89 4.53 25.71
C ILE A 154 8.68 3.51 24.59
N LEU A 155 9.77 2.94 24.07
CA LEU A 155 9.74 1.89 23.05
C LEU A 155 8.91 0.69 23.50
N ASN A 156 9.17 0.20 24.73
CA ASN A 156 8.44 -0.93 25.30
C ASN A 156 6.94 -0.63 25.46
N ARG A 157 6.58 0.59 25.87
CA ARG A 157 5.17 1.01 25.97
C ARG A 157 4.52 1.08 24.59
N TRP A 158 5.20 1.64 23.59
CA TRP A 158 4.72 1.72 22.22
C TRP A 158 4.42 0.33 21.63
N ILE A 159 5.36 -0.61 21.75
CA ILE A 159 5.18 -2.00 21.28
C ILE A 159 3.96 -2.65 21.93
N LYS A 160 3.78 -2.47 23.25
CA LYS A 160 2.65 -3.02 23.99
C LYS A 160 1.30 -2.45 23.52
N ILE A 161 1.24 -1.17 23.16
CA ILE A 161 -0.01 -0.51 22.76
C ILE A 161 -0.43 -0.95 21.35
N TYR A 162 0.52 -0.99 20.41
CA TYR A 162 0.19 -1.16 18.99
C TYR A 162 0.28 -2.60 18.50
N ASN A 163 0.54 -3.58 19.38
CA ASN A 163 0.75 -5.00 19.02
C ASN A 163 1.69 -5.17 17.81
N GLY A 164 2.62 -4.23 17.63
CA GLY A 164 3.33 -4.00 16.38
C GLY A 164 4.76 -4.55 16.40
N GLU A 165 5.36 -4.61 15.22
CA GLU A 165 6.79 -4.79 15.06
C GLU A 165 7.55 -3.73 15.89
N LYS A 166 8.68 -4.14 16.49
CA LYS A 166 9.51 -3.25 17.31
C LYS A 166 9.87 -2.00 16.51
N PRO A 167 9.57 -0.78 16.99
CA PRO A 167 10.09 0.41 16.36
C PRO A 167 11.62 0.34 16.32
N ARG A 168 12.20 0.72 15.18
CA ARG A 168 13.63 0.49 14.91
C ARG A 168 14.53 1.34 15.82
N SER A 169 14.06 2.49 16.29
CA SER A 169 14.78 3.39 17.18
C SER A 169 13.81 4.24 18.01
N CYS A 170 14.21 4.62 19.23
CA CYS A 170 13.56 5.69 19.98
C CYS A 170 14.63 6.66 20.47
N GLU A 171 14.55 7.91 20.05
CA GLU A 171 15.58 8.92 20.30
C GLU A 171 14.98 10.16 20.95
N GLN A 172 15.59 10.61 22.05
CA GLN A 172 15.30 11.92 22.59
C GLN A 172 15.88 12.99 21.65
N ILE A 173 15.03 13.85 21.12
CA ILE A 173 15.39 14.72 19.97
C ILE A 173 16.34 15.85 20.38
N SER A 174 16.19 16.33 21.61
CA SER A 174 16.88 17.52 22.07
C SER A 174 17.14 17.45 23.57
N ILE A 175 18.28 17.99 23.98
CA ILE A 175 18.62 18.19 25.40
C ILE A 175 17.78 19.34 25.97
N GLN A 176 17.44 20.35 25.16
CA GLN A 176 16.60 21.48 25.55
C GLN A 176 15.12 21.09 25.71
N PHE A 177 14.66 20.09 24.93
CA PHE A 177 13.30 19.55 25.00
C PHE A 177 13.34 18.05 25.32
N PRO A 178 13.74 17.67 26.55
CA PRO A 178 13.97 16.27 26.88
C PRO A 178 12.70 15.42 26.93
N ASN A 179 11.54 16.08 26.93
CA ASN A 179 10.22 15.45 26.93
C ASN A 179 9.71 15.06 25.53
N ILE A 180 10.50 15.26 24.47
CA ILE A 180 10.14 14.92 23.09
C ILE A 180 11.00 13.76 22.60
N TYR A 181 10.32 12.70 22.15
CA TYR A 181 10.93 11.48 21.64
C TYR A 181 10.48 11.23 20.21
N ARG A 182 11.44 10.85 19.35
CA ARG A 182 11.20 10.38 17.99
C ARG A 182 11.20 8.86 17.99
N ILE A 183 10.18 8.27 17.38
CA ILE A 183 10.07 6.84 17.11
C ILE A 183 9.95 6.63 15.60
#